data_AF-A0A7X8ICC8-F1
#
_entry.id   AF-A0A7X8ICC8-F1
#
_cell.length_a   1.000
_cell.length_b   1.000
_cell.length_c   1.000
_cell.angle_alpha   90.00
_cell.angle_beta   90.00
_cell.angle_gamma   90.00
#
_symmetry.space_group_name_H-M   'P 1'
#
loop_
_entity.id
_entity.type
_entity.pdbx_description
1 polymer ?
#
loop_
_entity_poly.entity_id
_entity_poly.type
_entity_poly.pdbx_seq_one_letter_code
_entity_poly.pdbx_strand_id
1 'polypeptide(L)'
;PDMMQAEKVWAAMNIDDVIVKEDAVEVQGVVTLQILYIAEDDNRPVNVIEYNIPFTQDIEVKGAMPGNIAYVDGSVQDAAFNMLSSREGEARITMDFDTTVVEPRMGEIIVGLDFDEEGNLVQRTVSSAAIYVVQEGDSLWSIAKKYNTTVDEILAVNDIENPELIYPGQKLLILKRVPQ
;
A
#
# COMPACT_ATOMS: atom_id res chain seq x y z
N PRO A 1 -42.19 -11.40 0.84
CA PRO A 1 -43.25 -12.43 0.98
C PRO A 1 -42.92 -13.31 2.17
N ASP A 2 -43.91 -13.94 2.78
CA ASP A 2 -43.65 -14.89 3.87
C ASP A 2 -42.88 -16.09 3.30
N MET A 3 -41.82 -16.49 4.00
CA MET A 3 -40.92 -17.56 3.59
C MET A 3 -41.53 -18.91 3.93
N MET A 4 -41.68 -19.78 2.93
CA MET A 4 -42.06 -21.18 3.17
C MET A 4 -40.85 -22.08 3.37
N GLN A 5 -39.76 -21.82 2.64
CA GLN A 5 -38.58 -22.68 2.66
C GLN A 5 -37.34 -21.91 2.22
N ALA A 6 -36.23 -22.05 2.94
CA ALA A 6 -34.93 -21.58 2.49
C ALA A 6 -34.26 -22.65 1.61
N GLU A 7 -33.82 -22.27 0.41
CA GLU A 7 -33.21 -23.17 -0.57
C GLU A 7 -31.69 -23.11 -0.54
N LYS A 8 -31.13 -21.90 -0.53
CA LYS A 8 -29.68 -21.70 -0.59
C LYS A 8 -29.27 -20.44 0.13
N VAL A 9 -28.10 -20.50 0.75
CA VAL A 9 -27.50 -19.39 1.50
C VAL A 9 -26.12 -19.11 0.91
N TRP A 10 -25.81 -17.83 0.77
CA TRP A 10 -24.48 -17.35 0.45
C TRP A 10 -24.12 -16.23 1.42
N ALA A 11 -22.85 -16.14 1.78
CA ALA A 11 -22.33 -14.97 2.44
C ALA A 11 -21.01 -14.56 1.79
N ALA A 12 -20.82 -13.25 1.64
CA ALA A 12 -19.57 -12.64 1.22
C ALA A 12 -19.20 -11.58 2.24
N MET A 13 -17.91 -11.41 2.51
CA MET A 13 -17.42 -10.38 3.42
C MET A 13 -16.62 -9.33 2.68
N ASN A 14 -16.69 -8.10 3.20
CA ASN A 14 -15.80 -7.02 2.84
C ASN A 14 -15.19 -6.42 4.11
N ILE A 15 -13.90 -6.12 4.06
CA ILE A 15 -13.18 -5.43 5.13
C ILE A 15 -13.11 -3.96 4.75
N ASP A 16 -13.64 -3.10 5.61
CA ASP A 16 -13.69 -1.65 5.38
C ASP A 16 -12.52 -0.94 6.07
N ASP A 17 -12.14 -1.38 7.27
CA ASP A 17 -11.05 -0.77 8.04
C ASP A 17 -10.26 -1.83 8.84
N VAL A 18 -8.97 -1.54 9.02
CA VAL A 18 -8.01 -2.36 9.79
C VAL A 18 -7.20 -1.44 10.68
N ILE A 19 -7.39 -1.57 11.99
CA ILE A 19 -6.79 -0.69 12.99
C ILE A 19 -5.84 -1.50 13.87
N VAL A 20 -4.56 -1.15 13.84
CA VAL A 20 -3.57 -1.80 14.72
C VAL A 20 -3.60 -1.14 16.10
N LYS A 21 -3.79 -1.96 17.14
CA LYS A 21 -3.78 -1.61 18.55
C LYS A 21 -2.57 -2.26 19.24
N GLU A 22 -2.42 -2.01 20.53
CA GLU A 22 -1.46 -2.75 21.35
C GLU A 22 -1.89 -4.22 21.44
N ASP A 23 -0.99 -5.13 21.04
CA ASP A 23 -1.18 -6.58 21.03
C ASP A 23 -2.38 -7.11 20.22
N ALA A 24 -3.02 -6.28 19.39
CA ALA A 24 -4.20 -6.66 18.64
C ALA A 24 -4.37 -5.89 17.31
N VAL A 25 -5.14 -6.47 16.41
CA VAL A 25 -5.62 -5.83 15.17
C VAL A 25 -7.15 -5.88 15.18
N GLU A 26 -7.80 -4.71 15.17
CA GLU A 26 -9.24 -4.60 14.99
C GLU A 26 -9.57 -4.56 13.50
N VAL A 27 -10.49 -5.42 13.08
CA VAL A 27 -10.99 -5.50 11.71
C VAL A 27 -12.45 -5.13 11.72
N GLN A 28 -12.82 -4.15 10.88
CA GLN A 28 -14.20 -3.71 10.70
C GLN A 28 -14.63 -3.97 9.26
N GLY A 29 -15.90 -4.34 9.08
CA GLY A 29 -16.42 -4.61 7.75
C GLY A 29 -17.89 -4.98 7.74
N VAL A 30 -18.33 -5.51 6.61
CA VAL A 30 -19.71 -5.93 6.37
C VAL A 30 -19.73 -7.32 5.76
N VAL A 31 -20.59 -8.18 6.31
CA VAL A 31 -20.98 -9.43 5.65
C VAL A 31 -22.31 -9.22 4.93
N THR A 32 -22.32 -9.47 3.62
CA THR A 32 -23.54 -9.54 2.82
C THR A 32 -24.02 -10.99 2.81
N LEU A 33 -25.13 -11.24 3.50
CA LEU A 33 -25.84 -12.52 3.54
C LEU A 33 -26.98 -12.50 2.52
N GLN A 34 -27.00 -13.48 1.62
CA GLN A 34 -28.08 -13.67 0.66
C GLN A 34 -28.74 -15.03 0.87
N ILE A 35 -30.06 -15.03 1.01
CA ILE A 35 -30.86 -16.25 1.19
C ILE A 35 -31.84 -16.36 0.03
N LEU A 36 -31.68 -17.38 -0.79
CA LEU A 36 -32.68 -17.82 -1.76
C LEU A 36 -33.77 -18.60 -1.04
N TYR A 37 -35.02 -18.21 -1.21
CA TYR A 37 -36.14 -18.84 -0.54
C TYR A 37 -37.36 -18.96 -1.44
N ILE A 38 -38.19 -19.95 -1.14
CA ILE A 38 -39.52 -20.13 -1.71
C ILE A 38 -40.52 -19.35 -0.84
N ALA A 39 -41.32 -18.50 -1.48
CA ALA A 39 -42.35 -17.67 -0.87
C ALA A 39 -43.74 -18.27 -1.04
N GLU A 40 -44.67 -17.94 -0.14
CA GLU A 40 -46.10 -18.30 -0.26
C GLU A 40 -46.80 -17.70 -1.50
N ASP A 41 -46.21 -16.69 -2.15
CA ASP A 41 -46.79 -16.04 -3.33
C ASP A 41 -46.52 -16.86 -4.61
N ASP A 42 -47.57 -17.51 -5.12
CA ASP A 42 -47.53 -18.31 -6.35
C ASP A 42 -47.11 -17.52 -7.60
N ASN A 43 -47.25 -16.19 -7.62
CA ASN A 43 -46.83 -15.37 -8.77
C ASN A 43 -45.33 -15.09 -8.75
N ARG A 44 -44.71 -15.11 -7.56
CA ARG A 44 -43.28 -14.90 -7.35
C ARG A 44 -42.78 -15.89 -6.31
N PRO A 45 -42.77 -17.19 -6.66
CA PRO A 45 -42.48 -18.23 -5.69
C PRO A 45 -41.01 -18.22 -5.27
N VAL A 46 -40.09 -17.71 -6.09
CA VAL A 46 -38.65 -17.69 -5.79
C VAL A 46 -38.18 -16.26 -5.55
N ASN A 47 -37.57 -16.02 -4.39
CA ASN A 47 -37.07 -14.70 -4.00
C ASN A 47 -35.69 -14.81 -3.35
N VAL A 48 -34.96 -13.70 -3.35
CA VAL A 48 -33.73 -13.54 -2.58
C VAL A 48 -33.95 -12.43 -1.57
N ILE A 49 -33.55 -12.66 -0.32
CA ILE A 49 -33.41 -11.60 0.68
C ILE A 49 -31.92 -11.38 0.95
N GLU A 50 -31.55 -10.11 1.10
CA GLU A 50 -30.19 -9.67 1.34
C GLU A 50 -30.12 -8.90 2.67
N TYR A 51 -29.14 -9.25 3.49
CA TYR A 51 -28.82 -8.57 4.73
C TYR A 51 -27.36 -8.14 4.73
N ASN A 52 -27.11 -6.89 5.08
CA ASN A 52 -25.77 -6.36 5.30
C ASN A 52 -25.55 -6.30 6.82
N ILE A 53 -24.67 -7.16 7.31
CA ILE A 53 -24.39 -7.37 8.73
C ILE A 53 -23.03 -6.75 9.01
N PRO A 54 -22.95 -5.56 9.62
CA PRO A 54 -21.68 -4.97 10.01
C PRO A 54 -21.05 -5.81 11.13
N PHE A 55 -19.73 -5.92 11.11
CA PHE A 55 -18.97 -6.63 12.13
C PHE A 55 -17.74 -5.83 12.59
N THR A 56 -17.29 -6.16 13.79
CA THR A 56 -16.01 -5.72 14.35
C THR A 56 -15.39 -6.92 15.05
N GLN A 57 -14.15 -7.25 14.71
CA GLN A 57 -13.41 -8.38 15.26
C GLN A 57 -12.02 -7.93 15.70
N ASP A 58 -11.65 -8.20 16.95
CA ASP A 58 -10.27 -8.06 17.41
C ASP A 58 -9.53 -9.38 17.21
N ILE A 59 -8.39 -9.33 16.52
CA ILE A 59 -7.46 -10.45 16.33
C ILE A 59 -6.24 -10.21 17.22
N GLU A 60 -5.95 -11.14 18.14
CA GLU A 60 -4.78 -11.04 19.02
C GLU A 60 -3.48 -11.23 18.22
N VAL A 61 -2.61 -10.22 18.23
CA VAL A 61 -1.30 -10.27 17.57
C VAL A 61 -0.27 -9.67 18.53
N LYS A 62 0.37 -10.53 19.32
CA LYS A 62 1.35 -10.11 20.34
C LYS A 62 2.51 -9.34 19.71
N GLY A 63 2.85 -8.20 20.30
CA GLY A 63 3.88 -7.28 19.84
C GLY A 63 3.39 -6.27 18.79
N ALA A 64 2.14 -6.35 18.34
CA ALA A 64 1.55 -5.31 17.51
C ALA A 64 1.44 -4.00 18.29
N MET A 65 1.78 -2.89 17.64
CA MET A 65 1.72 -1.56 18.22
C MET A 65 1.11 -0.56 17.23
N PRO A 66 0.44 0.49 17.72
CA PRO A 66 -0.03 1.58 16.86
C PRO A 66 1.10 2.12 15.97
N GLY A 67 0.84 2.21 14.66
CA GLY A 67 1.82 2.62 13.65
C GLY A 67 2.54 1.45 12.94
N ASN A 68 2.37 0.21 13.39
CA ASN A 68 2.65 -0.96 12.55
C ASN A 68 1.66 -1.03 11.37
N ILE A 69 2.03 -1.78 10.34
CA ILE A 69 1.18 -2.04 9.18
C ILE A 69 0.63 -3.45 9.30
N ALA A 70 -0.68 -3.61 9.24
CA ALA A 70 -1.34 -4.92 9.24
C ALA A 70 -1.86 -5.26 7.84
N TYR A 71 -1.66 -6.51 7.44
CA TYR A 71 -2.27 -7.12 6.26
C TYR A 71 -3.23 -8.19 6.74
N VAL A 72 -4.51 -8.05 6.42
CA VAL A 72 -5.55 -8.97 6.85
C VAL A 72 -6.20 -9.59 5.63
N ASP A 73 -6.21 -10.91 5.59
CA ASP A 73 -6.97 -11.71 4.64
C ASP A 73 -8.18 -12.32 5.37
N GLY A 74 -9.38 -11.98 4.93
CA GLY A 74 -10.63 -12.51 5.48
C GLY A 74 -11.33 -13.43 4.48
N SER A 75 -11.91 -14.52 4.96
CA SER A 75 -12.78 -15.38 4.15
C SER A 75 -14.00 -15.88 4.90
N VAL A 76 -15.08 -16.11 4.17
CA VAL A 76 -16.26 -16.81 4.71
C VAL A 76 -16.08 -18.31 4.43
N GLN A 77 -15.93 -19.12 5.49
CA GLN A 77 -15.83 -20.57 5.35
C GLN A 77 -17.19 -21.22 5.10
N ASP A 78 -18.20 -20.80 5.86
CA ASP A 78 -19.53 -21.40 5.82
C ASP A 78 -20.61 -20.38 6.18
N ALA A 79 -21.79 -20.58 5.61
CA ALA A 79 -22.99 -19.81 5.91
C ALA A 79 -24.22 -20.72 5.89
N ALA A 80 -24.89 -20.79 7.03
CA ALA A 80 -26.09 -21.58 7.24
C ALA A 80 -27.24 -20.69 7.70
N PHE A 81 -28.47 -21.09 7.37
CA PHE A 81 -29.69 -20.42 7.84
C PHE A 81 -30.69 -21.47 8.30
N ASN A 82 -31.21 -21.29 9.51
CA ASN A 82 -32.25 -22.12 10.10
C ASN A 82 -33.53 -21.29 10.19
N MET A 83 -34.55 -21.70 9.44
CA MET A 83 -35.87 -21.08 9.53
C MET A 83 -36.56 -21.52 10.83
N LEU A 84 -37.08 -20.55 11.60
CA LEU A 84 -37.84 -20.79 12.83
C LEU A 84 -39.35 -20.61 12.60
N SER A 85 -39.72 -19.66 11.73
CA SER A 85 -41.08 -19.41 11.25
C SER A 85 -41.04 -18.79 9.85
N SER A 86 -42.19 -18.48 9.25
CA SER A 86 -42.24 -17.85 7.93
C SER A 86 -41.64 -16.43 7.88
N ARG A 87 -41.38 -15.82 9.04
CA ARG A 87 -40.83 -14.46 9.17
C ARG A 87 -39.61 -14.36 10.07
N GLU A 88 -39.16 -15.47 10.66
CA GLU A 88 -38.04 -15.51 11.59
C GLU A 88 -37.10 -16.68 11.28
N GLY A 89 -35.80 -16.45 11.44
CA GLY A 89 -34.78 -17.48 11.32
C GLY A 89 -33.45 -17.04 11.93
N GLU A 90 -32.55 -17.99 12.09
CA GLU A 90 -31.21 -17.79 12.63
C GLU A 90 -30.17 -18.05 11.54
N ALA A 91 -29.33 -17.06 11.26
CA ALA A 91 -28.18 -17.22 10.38
C ALA A 91 -26.92 -17.51 11.22
N ARG A 92 -26.10 -18.46 10.75
CA ARG A 92 -24.78 -18.75 11.28
C ARG A 92 -23.77 -18.57 10.17
N ILE A 93 -22.81 -17.68 10.37
CA ILE A 93 -21.75 -17.38 9.41
C ILE A 93 -20.42 -17.63 10.12
N THR A 94 -19.59 -18.49 9.55
CA THR A 94 -18.23 -18.75 10.04
C THR A 94 -17.25 -17.99 9.16
N MET A 95 -16.51 -17.07 9.78
CA MET A 95 -15.48 -16.27 9.12
C MET A 95 -14.11 -16.66 9.66
N ASP A 96 -13.14 -16.70 8.77
CA ASP A 96 -11.74 -16.88 9.08
C ASP A 96 -10.96 -15.61 8.74
N PHE A 97 -9.98 -15.30 9.58
CA PHE A 97 -9.09 -14.17 9.39
C PHE A 97 -7.65 -14.62 9.60
N ASP A 98 -6.82 -14.36 8.60
CA ASP A 98 -5.38 -14.45 8.69
C ASP A 98 -4.80 -13.04 8.70
N THR A 99 -3.86 -12.77 9.61
CA THR A 99 -3.27 -11.44 9.73
C THR A 99 -1.75 -11.50 9.89
N THR A 100 -1.07 -10.56 9.25
CA THR A 100 0.36 -10.32 9.41
C THR A 100 0.59 -8.86 9.77
N VAL A 101 1.29 -8.62 10.88
CA VAL A 101 1.65 -7.28 11.34
C VAL A 101 3.16 -7.07 11.14
N VAL A 102 3.52 -5.96 10.50
CA VAL A 102 4.92 -5.58 10.25
C VAL A 102 5.24 -4.22 10.86
N GLU A 103 6.41 -4.13 11.50
CA GLU A 103 6.98 -2.87 11.99
C GLU A 103 7.82 -2.24 10.86
N PRO A 104 7.46 -1.06 10.33
CA PRO A 104 8.29 -0.39 9.34
C PRO A 104 9.59 0.09 9.99
N ARG A 105 10.73 -0.40 9.49
CA ARG A 105 12.06 0.03 9.96
C ARG A 105 12.75 0.85 8.88
N MET A 106 13.09 2.09 9.21
CA MET A 106 14.01 2.88 8.40
C MET A 106 15.44 2.44 8.71
N GLY A 107 16.19 2.06 7.69
CA GLY A 107 17.59 1.73 7.78
C GLY A 107 18.34 2.23 6.55
N GLU A 108 19.65 2.44 6.69
CA GLU A 108 20.52 2.73 5.56
C GLU A 108 20.67 1.45 4.72
N ILE A 109 20.10 1.45 3.52
CA ILE A 109 20.27 0.34 2.58
C ILE A 109 21.58 0.57 1.82
N ILE A 110 22.57 -0.31 2.03
CA ILE A 110 23.78 -0.31 1.21
C ILE A 110 23.43 -0.92 -0.15
N VAL A 111 23.23 -0.06 -1.15
CA VAL A 111 22.84 -0.44 -2.53
C VAL A 111 24.00 -0.87 -3.44
N GLY A 112 25.23 -0.86 -2.93
CA GLY A 112 26.40 -1.36 -3.64
C GLY A 112 27.65 -1.27 -2.78
N LEU A 113 28.39 -2.38 -2.67
CA LEU A 113 29.75 -2.40 -2.16
C LEU A 113 30.66 -2.55 -3.37
N ASP A 114 31.38 -1.49 -3.72
CA ASP A 114 32.45 -1.58 -4.69
C ASP A 114 33.75 -1.81 -3.94
N PHE A 115 34.57 -2.69 -4.48
CA PHE A 115 35.89 -2.98 -3.94
C PHE A 115 36.93 -2.50 -4.96
N ASP A 116 37.99 -1.87 -4.49
CA ASP A 116 39.16 -1.61 -5.35
C ASP A 116 39.90 -2.93 -5.65
N GLU A 117 40.93 -2.87 -6.49
CA GLU A 117 41.74 -4.04 -6.85
C GLU A 117 42.45 -4.67 -5.62
N GLU A 118 42.52 -3.94 -4.51
CA GLU A 118 43.14 -4.33 -3.24
C GLU A 118 42.11 -4.85 -2.22
N GLY A 119 40.82 -4.86 -2.57
CA GLY A 119 39.72 -5.36 -1.74
C GLY A 119 39.20 -4.38 -0.69
N ASN A 120 39.57 -3.09 -0.75
CA ASN A 120 39.02 -2.07 0.13
C ASN A 120 37.69 -1.54 -0.40
N LEU A 121 36.79 -1.18 0.52
CA LEU A 121 35.52 -0.54 0.19
C LEU A 121 35.76 0.81 -0.50
N VAL A 122 35.32 0.92 -1.74
CA VAL A 122 35.24 2.18 -2.47
C VAL A 122 33.96 2.87 -2.01
N GLN A 123 34.09 3.92 -1.19
CA GLN A 123 32.97 4.82 -0.91
C GLN A 123 32.55 5.52 -2.22
N ARG A 124 31.59 4.94 -2.94
CA ARG A 124 30.82 5.73 -3.90
C ARG A 124 29.92 6.66 -3.09
N THR A 125 30.34 7.91 -2.91
CA THR A 125 29.37 8.99 -2.73
C THR A 125 28.43 8.89 -3.93
N VAL A 126 27.26 8.29 -3.75
CA VAL A 126 26.25 8.19 -4.81
C VAL A 126 25.80 9.60 -5.12
N SER A 127 26.49 10.21 -6.08
CA SER A 127 26.16 11.48 -6.67
C SER A 127 24.92 11.26 -7.53
N SER A 128 23.77 11.80 -7.11
CA SER A 128 22.58 11.76 -7.95
C SER A 128 22.82 12.67 -9.16
N ALA A 129 22.69 12.16 -10.38
CA ALA A 129 22.86 12.96 -11.58
C ALA A 129 21.53 13.64 -12.00
N ALA A 130 21.59 14.89 -12.43
CA ALA A 130 20.46 15.65 -12.96
C ALA A 130 20.83 16.29 -14.31
N ILE A 131 19.88 16.39 -15.24
CA ILE A 131 20.04 17.17 -16.47
C ILE A 131 19.45 18.55 -16.23
N TYR A 132 20.29 19.59 -16.28
CA TYR A 132 19.89 20.98 -16.16
C TYR A 132 19.83 21.65 -17.53
N VAL A 133 18.81 22.47 -17.78
CA VAL A 133 18.72 23.31 -18.98
C VAL A 133 19.09 24.73 -18.60
N VAL A 134 20.20 25.23 -19.14
CA VAL A 134 20.72 26.58 -18.87
C VAL A 134 19.66 27.62 -19.20
N GLN A 135 19.44 28.58 -18.29
CA GLN A 135 18.51 29.69 -18.47
C GLN A 135 19.26 30.99 -18.79
N GLU A 136 18.53 32.01 -19.27
CA GLU A 136 19.10 33.33 -19.48
C GLU A 136 19.60 33.94 -18.15
N GLY A 137 20.87 34.35 -18.12
CA GLY A 137 21.54 34.89 -16.93
C GLY A 137 22.19 33.85 -16.00
N ASP A 138 22.11 32.55 -16.32
CA ASP A 138 22.84 31.54 -15.56
C ASP A 138 24.36 31.62 -15.77
N SER A 139 25.11 31.26 -14.72
CA SER A 139 26.55 31.02 -14.77
C SER A 139 26.84 29.61 -14.26
N LEU A 140 27.95 28.99 -14.67
CA LEU A 140 28.35 27.69 -14.10
C LEU A 140 28.49 27.76 -12.57
N TRP A 141 28.91 28.91 -12.03
CA TRP A 141 29.00 29.12 -10.59
C TRP A 141 27.64 29.09 -9.90
N SER A 142 26.62 29.78 -10.45
CA SER A 142 25.28 29.78 -9.85
C SER A 142 24.62 28.39 -9.92
N ILE A 143 24.86 27.65 -11.00
CA ILE A 143 24.41 26.28 -11.18
C ILE A 143 25.13 25.35 -10.18
N ALA A 144 26.46 25.42 -10.11
CA ALA A 144 27.27 24.61 -9.19
C ALA A 144 26.83 24.79 -7.73
N LYS A 145 26.63 26.05 -7.32
CA LYS A 145 26.14 26.39 -5.98
C LYS A 145 24.74 25.82 -5.71
N LYS A 146 23.83 25.89 -6.69
CA LYS A 146 22.45 25.37 -6.56
C LYS A 146 22.41 23.85 -6.38
N TYR A 147 23.32 23.13 -7.04
CA TYR A 147 23.34 21.67 -7.05
C TYR A 147 24.41 21.06 -6.11
N ASN A 148 25.04 21.91 -5.29
CA ASN A 148 26.08 21.49 -4.35
C ASN A 148 27.21 20.68 -5.04
N THR A 149 27.71 21.20 -6.15
CA THR A 149 28.83 20.68 -6.95
C THR A 149 29.82 21.81 -7.25
N THR A 150 30.86 21.55 -8.04
CA THR A 150 31.86 22.54 -8.45
C THR A 150 31.77 22.84 -9.94
N VAL A 151 32.28 24.01 -10.36
CA VAL A 151 32.35 24.37 -11.78
C VAL A 151 33.18 23.35 -12.55
N ASP A 152 34.34 22.96 -12.00
CA ASP A 152 35.26 22.01 -12.63
C ASP A 152 34.61 20.64 -12.89
N GLU A 153 33.77 20.17 -11.97
CA GLU A 153 33.00 18.93 -12.16
C GLU A 153 31.97 19.06 -13.28
N ILE A 154 31.27 20.19 -13.37
CA ILE A 154 30.30 20.43 -14.46
C ILE A 154 31.04 20.46 -15.81
N LEU A 155 32.21 21.11 -15.87
CA LEU A 155 33.03 21.15 -17.09
C LEU A 155 33.48 19.75 -17.51
N ALA A 156 34.05 18.99 -16.56
CA ALA A 156 34.59 17.66 -16.82
C ALA A 156 33.52 16.66 -17.29
N VAL A 157 32.31 16.74 -16.75
CA VAL A 157 31.22 15.80 -17.08
C VAL A 157 30.51 16.15 -18.40
N ASN A 158 30.63 17.39 -18.86
CA ASN A 158 29.98 17.87 -20.08
C ASN A 158 30.96 18.15 -21.23
N ASP A 159 32.23 17.79 -21.07
CA ASP A 159 33.32 18.03 -22.03
C ASP A 159 33.39 19.51 -22.48
N ILE A 160 33.24 20.45 -21.54
CA ILE A 160 33.28 21.89 -21.82
C ILE A 160 34.67 22.43 -21.52
N GLU A 161 35.37 22.92 -22.54
CA GLU A 161 36.72 23.47 -22.39
C GLU A 161 36.74 24.92 -21.88
N ASN A 162 35.73 25.72 -22.24
CA ASN A 162 35.64 27.12 -21.85
C ASN A 162 34.43 27.37 -20.93
N PRO A 163 34.63 27.66 -19.63
CA PRO A 163 33.55 27.91 -18.69
C PRO A 163 32.68 29.13 -18.97
N GLU A 164 33.14 30.07 -19.82
CA GLU A 164 32.38 31.26 -20.20
C GLU A 164 31.40 30.99 -21.37
N LEU A 165 31.46 29.82 -22.01
CA LEU A 165 30.66 29.48 -23.19
C LEU A 165 29.48 28.54 -22.85
N ILE A 166 28.63 28.95 -21.89
CA ILE A 166 27.32 28.34 -21.70
C ILE A 166 26.20 29.23 -22.26
N TYR A 167 25.18 28.63 -22.85
CA TYR A 167 24.09 29.37 -23.52
C TYR A 167 22.71 28.90 -23.06
N PRO A 168 21.71 29.80 -23.01
CA PRO A 168 20.33 29.42 -22.70
C PRO A 168 19.82 28.30 -23.62
N GLY A 169 19.21 27.28 -23.03
CA GLY A 169 18.74 26.07 -23.72
C GLY A 169 19.76 24.92 -23.78
N GLN A 170 21.03 25.15 -23.42
CA GLN A 170 22.03 24.10 -23.33
C GLN A 170 21.71 23.11 -22.20
N LYS A 171 21.84 21.82 -22.47
CA LYS A 171 21.67 20.76 -21.47
C LYS A 171 23.01 20.44 -20.83
N LEU A 172 23.06 20.46 -19.50
CA LEU A 172 24.22 20.11 -18.69
C LEU A 172 23.88 18.93 -17.78
N LEU A 173 24.73 17.90 -17.76
CA LEU A 173 24.71 16.83 -16.78
C LEU A 173 25.40 17.32 -15.50
N ILE A 174 24.67 17.31 -14.39
CA ILE A 174 25.12 17.83 -13.10
C ILE A 174 25.14 16.68 -12.08
N LEU A 175 26.28 16.45 -11.45
CA LEU A 175 26.42 15.48 -10.37
C LEU A 175 26.13 16.16 -9.02
N LYS A 176 24.97 15.91 -8.43
CA LYS A 176 24.61 16.46 -7.10
C LYS A 176 25.27 15.65 -6.00
N ARG A 177 26.05 16.31 -5.14
CA ARG A 177 26.60 15.69 -3.93
C ARG A 177 25.58 15.80 -2.78
N VAL A 178 25.42 14.72 -2.03
CA VAL A 178 24.72 14.74 -0.75
C VAL A 178 25.59 15.51 0.25
N PRO A 179 25.09 16.58 0.90
CA PRO A 179 25.84 17.26 1.96
C PRO A 179 26.16 16.26 3.09
N GLN A 180 27.40 16.30 3.58
CA GLN A 180 27.80 15.55 4.78
C GLN A 180 27.27 16.18 6.05
#